data_AF-A0A0G1RB59-F1
#
_entry.id   AF-A0A0G1RB59-F1
#
_cell.length_a   1.000
_cell.length_b   1.000
_cell.length_c   1.000
_cell.angle_alpha   90.00
_cell.angle_beta   90.00
_cell.angle_gamma   90.00
#
_symmetry.space_group_name_H-M   'P 1'
#
loop_
_entity.id
_entity.type
_entity.pdbx_description
1 polymer ?
#
loop_
_entity_poly.entity_id
_entity_poly.type
_entity_poly.pdbx_seq_one_letter_code
_entity_poly.pdbx_strand_id
1 'polypeptide(L)'
;MQTHPIIIDCDSNPVIPDRRWKIISHRKNGQLAWDPGKIELILPEAQKTLDLMPLPADWGKSSTGRTHRYRVNVSKLHEEMESMDALNANILDFLLENPSLIPEEWKKNKAIRFWGTIYDFGGPCVRYLRWRAGKWDWGYTSICGKGIDFDAYRRWFPAAILKAA
;
A
#
# COMPACT_ATOMS: atom_id res chain seq x y z
N MET A 1 17.28 27.05 -16.02
CA MET A 1 15.87 27.17 -15.56
C MET A 1 15.86 26.76 -14.10
N GLN A 2 15.46 27.65 -13.18
CA GLN A 2 15.29 27.28 -11.77
C GLN A 2 14.00 26.45 -11.69
N THR A 3 14.15 25.13 -11.60
CA THR A 3 13.04 24.25 -11.26
C THR A 3 12.84 24.35 -9.76
N HIS A 4 11.76 25.00 -9.31
CA HIS A 4 11.39 24.96 -7.91
C HIS A 4 11.10 23.51 -7.52
N PRO A 5 11.54 23.09 -6.31
CA PRO A 5 11.25 21.74 -5.85
C PRO A 5 9.74 21.56 -5.73
N ILE A 6 9.25 20.43 -6.23
CA ILE A 6 7.84 20.04 -6.07
C ILE A 6 7.67 19.60 -4.62
N ILE A 7 6.86 20.32 -3.86
CA ILE A 7 6.60 20.02 -2.45
C ILE A 7 5.20 19.41 -2.31
N ILE A 8 5.11 18.26 -1.66
CA ILE A 8 3.86 17.55 -1.36
C ILE A 8 3.59 17.66 0.14
N ASP A 9 2.41 18.16 0.50
CA ASP A 9 1.96 18.21 1.89
C ASP A 9 1.43 16.83 2.33
N CYS A 10 2.22 16.14 3.15
CA CYS A 10 1.88 14.83 3.69
C CYS A 10 1.03 14.92 4.97
N ASP A 11 0.73 16.13 5.48
CA ASP A 11 -0.03 16.32 6.73
C ASP A 11 -1.51 16.65 6.49
N SER A 12 -1.84 17.05 5.26
CA SER A 12 -3.20 17.23 4.78
C SER A 12 -4.01 15.93 4.89
N ASN A 13 -5.33 16.08 5.06
CA ASN A 13 -6.22 14.91 5.09
C ASN A 13 -6.20 14.20 3.72
N PRO A 14 -5.92 12.89 3.69
CA PRO A 14 -5.95 12.12 2.45
C PRO A 14 -7.31 12.15 1.76
N VAL A 15 -7.29 11.98 0.43
CA VAL A 15 -8.53 11.89 -0.35
C VAL A 15 -9.33 10.66 0.08
N ILE A 16 -10.59 10.90 0.42
CA ILE A 16 -11.57 9.86 0.69
C ILE A 16 -12.29 9.54 -0.64
N PRO A 17 -12.10 8.36 -1.26
CA PRO A 17 -12.59 8.11 -2.61
C PRO A 17 -14.11 8.09 -2.75
N ASP A 18 -14.82 7.68 -1.69
CA ASP A 18 -16.28 7.61 -1.61
C ASP A 18 -16.71 7.81 -0.15
N ARG A 19 -17.93 8.30 0.09
CA ARG A 19 -18.57 8.51 1.40
C ARG A 19 -18.59 7.25 2.30
N ARG A 20 -18.44 6.07 1.72
CA ARG A 20 -18.36 4.79 2.44
C ARG A 20 -16.99 4.55 3.09
N TRP A 21 -15.98 5.32 2.71
CA TRP A 21 -14.62 5.18 3.21
C TRP A 21 -14.42 6.06 4.43
N LYS A 22 -13.57 5.60 5.35
CA LYS A 22 -13.10 6.40 6.49
C LYS A 22 -11.60 6.24 6.62
N ILE A 23 -10.91 7.25 7.14
CA ILE A 23 -9.50 7.13 7.49
C ILE A 23 -9.43 6.53 8.91
N ILE A 24 -8.74 5.41 9.06
CA ILE A 24 -8.47 4.77 10.36
C ILE A 24 -7.16 5.30 10.93
N SER A 25 -6.11 5.33 10.10
CA SER A 25 -4.78 5.78 10.47
C SER A 25 -4.17 6.56 9.32
N HIS A 26 -3.49 7.64 9.66
CA HIS A 26 -2.79 8.47 8.69
C HIS A 26 -1.50 8.95 9.33
N ARG A 27 -0.38 8.53 8.74
CA ARG A 27 0.95 8.99 9.09
C ARG A 27 1.18 10.35 8.42
N LYS A 28 1.42 11.34 9.27
CA LYS A 28 1.88 12.68 8.90
C LYS A 28 3.40 12.65 8.72
N ASN A 29 3.88 13.08 7.57
CA ASN A 29 5.31 13.11 7.21
C ASN A 29 5.80 14.53 6.89
N GLY A 30 5.06 15.56 7.30
CA GLY A 30 5.36 16.95 7.02
C GLY A 30 5.30 17.27 5.53
N GLN A 31 6.20 18.14 5.08
CA GLN A 31 6.34 18.48 3.68
C GLN A 31 7.44 17.64 3.03
N LEU A 32 7.08 16.91 1.98
CA LEU A 32 8.02 16.09 1.21
C LEU A 32 8.40 16.82 -0.08
N ALA A 33 9.68 17.13 -0.24
CA ALA A 33 10.22 17.49 -1.55
C ALA A 33 10.27 16.24 -2.44
N TRP A 34 9.43 16.19 -3.47
CA TRP A 34 9.31 15.04 -4.36
C TRP A 34 10.61 14.80 -5.12
N ASP A 35 11.21 13.65 -4.86
CA ASP A 35 12.35 13.12 -5.57
C ASP A 35 12.20 11.60 -5.65
N PRO A 36 11.88 11.02 -6.82
CA PRO A 36 11.70 9.58 -6.95
C PRO A 36 12.98 8.80 -6.60
N GLY A 37 14.16 9.41 -6.72
CA GLY A 37 15.43 8.80 -6.33
C GLY A 37 15.57 8.55 -4.83
N LYS A 38 14.80 9.27 -4.01
CA LYS A 38 14.72 9.11 -2.54
C LYS A 38 13.64 8.12 -2.10
N ILE A 39 12.85 7.60 -3.04
CA ILE A 39 11.83 6.60 -2.72
C ILE A 39 12.42 5.20 -2.94
N GLU A 40 12.15 4.31 -1.99
CA GLU A 40 12.45 2.89 -2.14
C GLU A 40 11.16 2.08 -2.21
N LEU A 41 11.17 1.07 -3.08
CA LEU A 41 10.09 0.09 -3.21
C LEU A 41 10.56 -1.20 -2.55
N ILE A 42 10.15 -1.42 -1.31
CA ILE A 42 10.58 -2.59 -0.54
C ILE A 42 9.47 -3.63 -0.43
N LEU A 43 9.87 -4.88 -0.23
CA LEU A 43 8.94 -5.92 0.21
C LEU A 43 9.14 -6.16 1.72
N PRO A 44 8.21 -5.70 2.57
CA PRO A 44 8.30 -5.90 4.02
C PRO A 44 8.50 -7.36 4.39
N GLU A 45 9.29 -7.65 5.41
CA GLU A 45 9.57 -9.00 5.88
C GLU A 45 8.32 -9.67 6.45
N ALA A 46 7.44 -8.90 7.09
CA ALA A 46 6.12 -9.36 7.50
C ALA A 46 5.28 -9.81 6.29
N GLN A 47 5.47 -9.21 5.11
CA GLN A 47 4.83 -9.68 3.87
C GLN A 47 5.41 -10.99 3.35
N LYS A 48 6.63 -11.39 3.74
CA LYS A 48 7.28 -12.67 3.36
C LYS A 48 6.97 -13.79 4.35
N THR A 49 6.71 -13.46 5.61
CA THR A 49 6.34 -14.42 6.66
C THR A 49 4.85 -14.80 6.59
N LEU A 50 4.57 -16.10 6.52
CA LEU A 50 3.19 -16.61 6.46
C LEU A 50 2.79 -17.20 7.80
N ASP A 51 1.72 -16.65 8.36
CA ASP A 51 0.98 -17.35 9.40
C ASP A 51 0.04 -18.36 8.71
N LEU A 52 0.17 -19.62 9.10
CA LEU A 52 -0.76 -20.68 8.71
C LEU A 52 -2.03 -20.52 9.54
N MET A 53 -3.16 -20.34 8.87
CA MET A 53 -4.45 -20.38 9.54
C MET A 53 -5.32 -21.50 8.96
N PRO A 54 -5.93 -22.34 9.81
CA PRO A 54 -6.95 -23.28 9.36
C PRO A 54 -8.08 -22.53 8.67
N LEU A 55 -8.61 -23.09 7.59
CA LEU A 55 -9.85 -22.58 7.01
C LEU A 55 -11.00 -22.76 8.01
N PRO A 56 -11.92 -21.78 8.15
CA PRO A 56 -13.16 -21.97 8.90
C PRO A 56 -13.93 -23.18 8.37
N ALA A 57 -14.43 -24.04 9.27
CA ALA A 57 -15.09 -25.30 8.90
C ALA A 57 -16.37 -25.09 8.06
N ASP A 58 -16.99 -23.93 8.22
CA ASP A 58 -18.21 -23.44 7.58
C ASP A 58 -18.00 -22.91 6.15
N TRP A 59 -16.75 -22.65 5.74
CA TRP A 59 -16.44 -22.12 4.39
C TRP A 59 -16.37 -23.18 3.29
N GLY A 60 -16.65 -24.44 3.62
CA GLY A 60 -16.54 -25.56 2.68
C GLY A 60 -15.09 -25.83 2.26
N LYS A 61 -14.89 -26.94 1.52
CA LYS A 61 -13.57 -27.25 0.94
C LYS A 61 -13.17 -26.11 -0.01
N SER A 62 -11.96 -25.58 0.11
CA SER A 62 -11.47 -24.63 -0.89
C SER A 62 -11.53 -25.27 -2.28
N SER A 63 -11.83 -24.48 -3.31
CA SER A 63 -11.82 -24.94 -4.71
C SER A 63 -10.46 -25.52 -5.14
N THR A 64 -9.40 -25.24 -4.36
CA THR A 64 -8.04 -25.74 -4.56
C THR A 64 -7.69 -26.99 -3.74
N GLY A 65 -8.60 -27.49 -2.90
CA GLY A 65 -8.35 -28.61 -1.98
C GLY A 65 -7.45 -28.29 -0.77
N ARG A 66 -6.99 -27.04 -0.65
CA ARG A 66 -6.19 -26.57 0.51
C ARG A 66 -7.03 -26.50 1.77
N THR A 67 -6.45 -26.94 2.89
CA THR A 67 -7.01 -26.92 4.25
C THR A 67 -6.55 -25.71 5.07
N HIS A 68 -5.51 -25.03 4.61
CA HIS A 68 -4.91 -23.86 5.26
C HIS A 68 -4.87 -22.68 4.29
N ARG A 69 -5.09 -21.47 4.84
CA ARG A 69 -4.74 -20.22 4.17
C ARG A 69 -3.47 -19.64 4.77
N TYR A 70 -2.77 -18.95 3.90
CA TYR A 70 -1.56 -18.21 4.18
C TYR A 70 -1.95 -16.75 4.39
N ARG A 71 -1.61 -16.20 5.55
CA ARG A 71 -1.93 -14.82 5.90
C ARG A 71 -0.67 -14.07 6.31
N VAL A 72 -0.57 -12.83 5.84
CA VAL A 72 0.45 -11.90 6.33
C VAL A 72 -0.03 -11.33 7.65
N ASN A 73 0.80 -11.42 8.69
CA ASN A 73 0.49 -10.87 10.00
C ASN A 73 0.39 -9.34 9.92
N VAL A 74 -0.83 -8.83 10.06
CA VAL A 74 -1.12 -7.41 9.87
C VAL A 74 -0.48 -6.55 10.95
N SER A 75 -0.48 -7.01 12.21
CA SER A 75 0.12 -6.27 13.32
C SER A 75 1.62 -6.11 13.14
N LYS A 76 2.32 -7.20 12.81
CA LYS A 76 3.77 -7.14 12.50
C LYS A 76 4.05 -6.25 11.28
N LEU A 77 3.22 -6.34 10.24
CA LEU A 77 3.36 -5.50 9.06
C LEU A 77 3.15 -4.02 9.41
N HIS A 78 2.19 -3.71 10.29
CA HIS A 78 1.95 -2.35 10.75
C HIS A 78 3.16 -1.80 11.51
N GLU A 79 3.65 -2.54 12.50
CA GLU A 79 4.83 -2.18 13.28
C GLU A 79 6.06 -1.97 12.38
N GLU A 80 6.27 -2.86 11.40
CA GLU A 80 7.35 -2.74 10.43
C GLU A 80 7.20 -1.48 9.57
N MET A 81 6.01 -1.20 9.04
CA MET A 81 5.74 0.00 8.24
C MET A 81 5.81 1.29 9.06
N GLU A 82 5.52 1.21 10.36
CA GLU A 82 5.73 2.35 11.25
C GLU A 82 7.22 2.67 11.43
N SER A 83 8.10 1.66 11.39
CA SER A 83 9.54 1.88 11.49
C SER A 83 10.22 2.39 10.22
N MET A 84 9.57 2.25 9.06
CA MET A 84 10.20 2.40 7.73
C MET A 84 9.79 3.67 6.97
N ASP A 85 9.28 4.72 7.61
CA ASP A 85 8.85 5.95 6.92
C ASP A 85 7.97 5.71 5.69
N ALA A 86 6.97 4.84 5.85
CA ALA A 86 6.05 4.48 4.79
C ALA A 86 5.32 5.71 4.22
N LEU A 87 5.29 5.81 2.89
CA LEU A 87 4.60 6.88 2.18
C LEU A 87 3.08 6.75 2.38
N ASN A 88 2.43 7.90 2.54
CA ASN A 88 0.99 7.99 2.79
C ASN A 88 0.20 8.26 1.50
N ALA A 89 -1.13 8.28 1.61
CA ALA A 89 -1.99 8.40 0.44
C ALA A 89 -1.95 9.79 -0.25
N ASN A 90 -1.50 10.86 0.41
CA ASN A 90 -1.38 12.18 -0.22
C ASN A 90 -0.41 12.15 -1.40
N ILE A 91 0.68 11.38 -1.25
CA ILE A 91 1.67 11.18 -2.31
C ILE A 91 1.04 10.39 -3.47
N LEU A 92 0.29 9.33 -3.17
CA LEU A 92 -0.44 8.58 -4.19
C LEU A 92 -1.38 9.50 -4.99
N ASP A 93 -2.16 10.33 -4.30
CA ASP A 93 -3.13 11.22 -4.94
C ASP A 93 -2.44 12.28 -5.79
N PHE A 94 -1.37 12.89 -5.26
CA PHE A 94 -0.55 13.84 -6.01
C PHE A 94 0.05 13.21 -7.28
N LEU A 95 0.52 11.96 -7.21
CA LEU A 95 1.08 11.25 -8.36
C LEU A 95 0.03 10.88 -9.40
N LEU A 96 -1.20 10.57 -9.00
CA LEU A 96 -2.30 10.33 -9.93
C LEU A 96 -2.69 11.61 -10.69
N GLU A 97 -2.58 12.77 -10.06
CA GLU A 97 -2.80 14.07 -10.70
C GLU A 97 -1.61 14.49 -11.58
N ASN A 98 -0.41 13.97 -11.31
CA ASN A 98 0.82 14.30 -12.01
C ASN A 98 1.55 13.06 -12.54
N PRO A 99 0.96 12.28 -13.47
CA PRO A 99 1.49 10.96 -13.80
C PRO A 99 2.86 10.95 -14.47
N SER A 100 3.29 12.07 -15.07
CA SER A 100 4.62 12.24 -15.66
C SER A 100 5.76 12.27 -14.64
N LEU A 101 5.44 12.45 -13.36
CA LEU A 101 6.41 12.42 -12.26
C LEU A 101 6.68 11.00 -11.74
N ILE A 102 5.84 10.03 -12.12
CA ILE A 102 5.98 8.65 -11.68
C ILE A 102 7.06 7.98 -12.53
N PRO A 103 8.09 7.38 -11.91
CA PRO A 103 9.16 6.75 -12.67
C PRO A 103 8.67 5.60 -13.56
N GLU A 104 9.22 5.51 -14.77
CA GLU A 104 8.85 4.48 -15.74
C GLU A 104 9.14 3.06 -15.21
N GLU A 105 10.20 2.89 -14.41
CA GLU A 105 10.54 1.60 -13.83
C GLU A 105 9.51 1.10 -12.81
N TRP A 106 8.71 2.00 -12.22
CA TRP A 106 7.62 1.60 -11.33
C TRP A 106 6.56 0.77 -12.05
N LYS A 107 6.43 0.91 -13.39
CA LYS A 107 5.50 0.13 -14.22
C LYS A 107 5.81 -1.36 -14.24
N LYS A 108 7.03 -1.77 -13.86
CA LYS A 108 7.43 -3.18 -13.70
C LYS A 108 6.68 -3.83 -12.53
N ASN A 109 6.24 -3.03 -11.55
CA ASN A 109 5.46 -3.50 -10.42
C ASN A 109 3.97 -3.57 -10.78
N LYS A 110 3.33 -4.68 -10.43
CA LYS A 110 1.88 -4.84 -10.63
C LYS A 110 1.07 -3.85 -9.79
N ALA A 111 1.56 -3.48 -8.61
CA ALA A 111 1.02 -2.44 -7.75
C ALA A 111 2.06 -1.99 -6.72
N ILE A 112 1.94 -0.77 -6.22
CA ILE A 112 2.81 -0.15 -5.21
C ILE A 112 1.93 0.40 -4.09
N ARG A 113 2.17 -0.01 -2.85
CA ARG A 113 1.30 0.31 -1.69
C ARG A 113 1.81 1.51 -0.90
N PHE A 114 0.87 2.31 -0.43
CA PHE A 114 1.13 3.50 0.39
C PHE A 114 0.63 3.24 1.82
N TRP A 115 1.44 2.51 2.59
CA TRP A 115 1.09 2.02 3.93
C TRP A 115 0.98 3.12 4.99
N GLY A 116 1.44 4.34 4.71
CA GLY A 116 1.27 5.49 5.59
C GLY A 116 -0.18 5.97 5.72
N THR A 117 -1.16 5.33 5.06
CA THR A 117 -2.59 5.60 5.31
C THR A 117 -3.42 4.34 5.23
N ILE A 118 -4.17 4.09 6.30
CA ILE A 118 -5.10 2.98 6.42
C ILE A 118 -6.52 3.54 6.42
N TYR A 119 -7.34 2.97 5.55
CA TYR A 119 -8.75 3.29 5.41
C TYR A 119 -9.63 2.17 5.94
N ASP A 120 -10.89 2.47 6.24
CA ASP A 120 -11.97 1.51 6.42
C ASP A 120 -12.89 1.56 5.20
N PHE A 121 -13.14 0.41 4.57
CA PHE A 121 -14.17 0.25 3.55
C PHE A 121 -14.83 -1.13 3.69
N GLY A 122 -15.57 -1.31 4.78
CA GLY A 122 -16.09 -2.62 5.19
C GLY A 122 -15.00 -3.52 5.78
N GLY A 123 -13.95 -2.90 6.33
CA GLY A 123 -12.73 -3.51 6.84
C GLY A 123 -11.51 -2.64 6.55
N PRO A 124 -10.42 -2.74 7.36
CA PRO A 124 -9.20 -1.99 7.12
C PRO A 124 -8.64 -2.27 5.72
N CYS A 125 -8.08 -1.27 5.05
CA CYS A 125 -7.49 -1.40 3.73
C CYS A 125 -6.45 -0.31 3.44
N VAL A 126 -5.57 -0.58 2.48
CA VAL A 126 -4.54 0.36 2.01
C VAL A 126 -4.68 0.56 0.50
N ARG A 127 -4.51 1.82 0.06
CA ARG A 127 -4.51 2.18 -1.35
C ARG A 127 -3.17 1.85 -2.00
N TYR A 128 -3.22 1.54 -3.29
CA TYR A 128 -2.05 1.30 -4.10
C TYR A 128 -2.16 2.00 -5.46
N LEU A 129 -1.00 2.30 -6.03
CA LEU A 129 -0.83 2.78 -7.40
C LEU A 129 -0.50 1.58 -8.31
N ARG A 130 -1.02 1.54 -9.53
CA ARG A 130 -0.71 0.51 -10.52
C ARG A 130 -0.69 1.07 -11.94
N TRP A 131 0.11 0.45 -12.80
CA TRP A 131 0.05 0.70 -14.24
C TRP A 131 -0.80 -0.36 -14.92
N ARG A 132 -1.86 0.04 -15.64
CA ARG A 132 -2.71 -0.89 -16.39
C ARG A 132 -3.26 -0.22 -17.64
N ALA A 133 -3.24 -0.95 -18.76
CA ALA A 133 -3.82 -0.51 -20.03
C ALA A 133 -3.35 0.90 -20.47
N GLY A 134 -2.05 1.17 -20.33
CA GLY A 134 -1.45 2.43 -20.79
C GLY A 134 -1.67 3.63 -19.88
N LYS A 135 -2.21 3.45 -18.67
CA LYS A 135 -2.38 4.54 -17.70
C LYS A 135 -2.08 4.12 -16.26
N TRP A 136 -1.73 5.11 -15.45
CA TRP A 136 -1.70 4.98 -13.99
C TRP A 136 -3.12 5.01 -13.46
N ASP A 137 -3.37 4.12 -12.50
CA ASP A 137 -4.66 3.94 -11.84
C ASP A 137 -4.39 3.54 -10.39
N TRP A 138 -5.42 3.57 -9.56
CA TRP A 138 -5.32 3.15 -8.17
C TRP A 138 -6.29 2.00 -7.86
N GLY A 139 -6.09 1.43 -6.68
CA GLY A 139 -7.01 0.47 -6.11
C GLY A 139 -6.72 0.30 -4.63
N TYR A 140 -7.28 -0.74 -4.02
CA TYR A 140 -7.04 -1.02 -2.62
C TYR A 140 -6.87 -2.50 -2.33
N THR A 141 -6.15 -2.76 -1.24
CA THR A 141 -5.96 -4.10 -0.66
C THR A 141 -6.62 -4.10 0.71
N SER A 142 -7.63 -4.96 0.90
CA SER A 142 -8.21 -5.21 2.21
C SER A 142 -7.22 -5.91 3.14
N ILE A 143 -7.20 -5.48 4.38
CA ILE A 143 -6.42 -5.96 5.50
C ILE A 143 -7.44 -6.62 6.44
N CYS A 144 -7.62 -7.94 6.38
CA CYS A 144 -8.59 -8.61 7.24
C CYS A 144 -8.02 -8.87 8.64
N GLY A 145 -8.86 -8.85 9.67
CA GLY A 145 -8.45 -8.82 11.09
C GLY A 145 -7.68 -10.04 11.64
N LYS A 146 -7.21 -10.94 10.78
CA LYS A 146 -6.25 -12.02 11.11
C LYS A 146 -5.21 -12.24 9.99
N GLY A 147 -5.14 -11.35 9.00
CA GLY A 147 -4.27 -11.51 7.84
C GLY A 147 -4.57 -10.57 6.67
N ILE A 148 -3.69 -10.54 5.68
CA ILE A 148 -4.10 -10.07 4.35
C ILE A 148 -4.33 -11.30 3.50
N ASP A 149 -5.57 -11.52 3.02
CA ASP A 149 -5.85 -12.55 2.03
C ASP A 149 -5.27 -12.09 0.69
N PHE A 150 -3.98 -12.36 0.53
CA PHE A 150 -3.34 -12.34 -0.77
C PHE A 150 -3.73 -13.63 -1.48
N ASP A 151 -4.40 -13.51 -2.62
CA ASP A 151 -4.15 -14.50 -3.66
C ASP A 151 -2.63 -14.48 -3.94
N ALA A 152 -1.98 -15.62 -4.20
CA ALA A 152 -0.53 -15.79 -4.10
C ALA A 152 0.30 -14.70 -4.82
N TYR A 153 -0.30 -14.06 -5.84
CA TYR A 153 0.24 -12.94 -6.62
C TYR A 153 0.29 -11.59 -5.91
N ARG A 154 -0.65 -11.28 -5.02
CA ARG A 154 -0.78 -9.95 -4.40
C ARG A 154 0.19 -9.75 -3.24
N ARG A 155 0.82 -10.81 -2.76
CA ARG A 155 1.77 -10.76 -1.66
C ARG A 155 3.04 -9.97 -1.97
N TRP A 156 3.43 -9.96 -3.24
CA TRP A 156 4.70 -9.42 -3.72
C TRP A 156 4.62 -7.96 -4.18
N PHE A 157 3.60 -7.21 -3.72
CA PHE A 157 3.47 -5.80 -4.09
C PHE A 157 4.25 -4.95 -3.09
N PRO A 158 5.26 -4.20 -3.55
CA PRO A 158 6.11 -3.44 -2.67
C PRO A 158 5.35 -2.33 -1.94
N ALA A 159 5.86 -1.97 -0.77
CA ALA A 159 5.57 -0.74 -0.07
C ALA A 159 6.48 0.37 -0.60
N ALA A 160 5.92 1.57 -0.79
CA ALA A 160 6.72 2.76 -1.02
C ALA A 160 7.13 3.37 0.31
N ILE A 161 8.43 3.59 0.49
CA ILE A 161 9.02 4.18 1.69
C ILE A 161 10.01 5.29 1.32
N LEU A 162 10.30 6.20 2.25
CA LEU A 162 11.47 7.07 2.12
C LEU A 162 12.75 6.27 2.40
N LYS A 163 13.77 6.43 1.55
CA LYS A 163 15.11 5.90 1.83
C LYS A 163 15.64 6.52 3.11
N ALA A 164 16.14 5.69 4.02
CA ALA A 164 16.95 6.16 5.14
C ALA A 164 18.19 6.87 4.58
N ALA A 165 18.49 8.05 5.13
CA ALA A 165 19.65 8.85 4.77
C ALA A 165 20.97 8.22 5.24
#